data_AF-A0A484WYX2-F1
#
_entry.id   AF-A0A484WYX2-F1
#
_cell.length_a   1.000
_cell.length_b   1.000
_cell.length_c   1.000
_cell.angle_alpha   90.00
_cell.angle_beta   90.00
_cell.angle_gamma   90.00
#
_symmetry.space_group_name_H-M   'P 1'
#
loop_
_entity.id
_entity.type
_entity.pdbx_description
1 polymer ?
#
loop_
_entity_poly.entity_id
_entity_poly.type
_entity_poly.pdbx_seq_one_letter_code
_entity_poly.pdbx_strand_id
1 'polypeptide(L)' 'MAAGFMQWENAFFPWTLNYDEIDMVLEGELHVRHEGETMIAKAGDVMFIPKGSSIEFGTTSSVKFLYVAWPANWQSL' A
#
# COMPACT_ATOMS: atom_id res chain seq x y z
N MET A 1 -7.46 0.51 15.05
CA MET A 1 -6.47 0.30 13.98
C MET A 1 -6.43 -1.19 13.68
N ALA A 2 -6.22 -1.58 12.43
CA ALA A 2 -5.90 -2.94 12.03
C ALA A 2 -4.53 -2.95 11.36
N ALA A 3 -3.84 -4.08 11.42
CA ALA A 3 -2.54 -4.23 10.80
C ALA A 3 -2.37 -5.64 10.25
N GLY A 4 -1.53 -5.78 9.24
CA GLY A 4 -1.19 -7.07 8.66
C GLY A 4 -0.03 -6.96 7.69
N PHE A 5 0.39 -8.10 7.16
CA PHE A 5 1.37 -8.14 6.08
C PHE A 5 0.68 -8.40 4.75
N MET A 6 1.16 -7.72 3.72
CA MET A 6 0.88 -8.05 2.33
C MET A 6 2.18 -8.41 1.63
N GLN A 7 2.08 -9.36 0.70
CA GLN A 7 3.21 -9.84 -0.08
C GLN A 7 2.73 -10.34 -1.43
N TRP A 8 3.43 -9.95 -2.50
CA TRP A 8 3.21 -10.48 -3.85
C TRP A 8 4.44 -10.26 -4.73
N GLU A 9 4.34 -10.77 -5.97
CA GLU A 9 5.39 -10.67 -6.99
C GLU A 9 4.78 -10.20 -8.32
N ASN A 10 5.50 -9.32 -9.02
CA ASN A 10 5.28 -8.84 -10.38
C ASN A 10 3.79 -8.66 -10.77
N ALA A 11 3.08 -7.85 -9.99
CA ALA A 11 1.67 -7.59 -10.19
C ALA A 11 1.31 -6.14 -9.83
N PHE A 12 0.30 -5.63 -10.54
CA PHE A 12 -0.35 -4.35 -10.30
C PHE A 12 -1.86 -4.56 -10.26
N PHE A 13 -2.55 -3.93 -9.30
CA PHE A 13 -4.00 -4.02 -9.16
C PHE A 13 -4.61 -2.71 -8.62
N PRO A 14 -5.78 -2.30 -9.13
CA PRO A 14 -6.45 -1.09 -8.68
C PRO A 14 -7.08 -1.29 -7.30
N TRP A 15 -7.04 -0.24 -6.47
CA TRP A 15 -7.68 -0.21 -5.16
C TRP A 15 -8.10 1.21 -4.78
N THR A 16 -9.26 1.37 -4.14
CA THR A 16 -9.69 2.64 -3.56
C THR A 16 -9.73 2.51 -2.05
N LEU A 17 -8.92 3.29 -1.34
CA LEU A 17 -8.85 3.26 0.11
C LEU A 17 -9.91 4.17 0.71
N ASN A 18 -10.97 3.60 1.32
CA ASN A 18 -11.95 4.37 2.11
C ASN A 18 -11.48 4.63 3.56
N TYR A 19 -10.19 4.47 3.80
CA TYR A 19 -9.51 4.49 5.10
C TYR A 19 -8.09 5.04 4.92
N ASP A 20 -7.50 5.52 6.01
CA ASP A 20 -6.08 5.92 6.01
C ASP A 20 -5.22 4.66 6.18
N GLU A 21 -4.07 4.62 5.49
CA GLU A 21 -3.10 3.52 5.57
C GLU A 21 -1.66 4.04 5.68
N ILE A 22 -0.86 3.42 6.57
CA ILE A 22 0.59 3.59 6.63
C ILE A 22 1.23 2.24 6.28
N ASP A 23 2.15 2.27 5.32
CA ASP A 23 2.94 1.12 4.90
C ASP A 23 4.39 1.26 5.34
N MET A 24 4.96 0.17 5.87
CA MET A 24 6.40 0.04 6.12
C MET A 24 6.93 -1.12 5.27
N VAL A 25 7.76 -0.81 4.28
CA VAL A 25 8.31 -1.83 3.37
C VAL A 25 9.43 -2.59 4.05
N LEU A 26 9.27 -3.91 4.13
CA LEU A 26 10.21 -4.82 4.78
C LEU A 26 11.19 -5.41 3.76
N GLU A 27 10.69 -5.80 2.59
CA GLU A 27 11.45 -6.45 1.52
C GLU A 27 10.97 -5.94 0.16
N GLY A 28 11.88 -5.81 -0.81
CA GLY A 28 11.56 -5.40 -2.17
C GLY A 28 11.17 -3.93 -2.32
N GLU A 29 10.21 -3.65 -3.19
CA GLU A 29 9.72 -2.29 -3.44
C GLU A 29 8.21 -2.23 -3.72
N LEU A 30 7.53 -1.32 -3.05
CA LEU A 30 6.12 -1.00 -3.22
C LEU A 30 5.97 0.18 -4.18
N HIS A 31 5.23 -0.03 -5.26
CA HIS A 31 4.82 1.02 -6.19
C HIS A 31 3.37 1.38 -5.90
N VAL A 32 3.10 2.67 -5.69
CA VAL A 32 1.74 3.21 -5.59
C VAL A 32 1.56 4.24 -6.67
N ARG A 33 0.60 4.04 -7.57
CA ARG A 33 0.23 5.03 -8.59
C ARG A 33 -0.98 5.82 -8.15
N HIS A 34 -0.87 7.15 -8.18
CA HIS A 34 -1.96 8.06 -7.85
C HIS A 34 -1.83 9.31 -8.72
N GLU A 35 -2.93 9.77 -9.30
CA GLU A 35 -2.99 10.98 -10.13
C GLU A 35 -1.94 11.06 -11.27
N GLY A 36 -1.57 9.90 -11.84
CA GLY A 36 -0.59 9.82 -12.94
C GLY A 36 0.88 9.77 -12.50
N GLU A 37 1.14 9.91 -11.19
CA GLU A 37 2.46 9.76 -10.62
C GLU A 37 2.66 8.37 -10.00
N THR A 38 3.91 7.92 -9.89
CA THR A 38 4.27 6.67 -9.19
C THR A 38 5.21 6.98 -8.04
N MET A 39 4.75 6.71 -6.82
CA MET A 39 5.56 6.75 -5.62
C MET A 39 6.16 5.36 -5.40
N ILE A 40 7.45 5.30 -5.08
CA ILE A 40 8.16 4.04 -4.87
C ILE A 40 8.78 4.07 -3.47
N ALA A 41 8.37 3.12 -2.62
CA ALA A 41 8.97 2.86 -1.31
C ALA A 41 9.76 1.55 -1.38
N LYS A 42 11.03 1.58 -0.98
CA LYS A 42 11.91 0.41 -0.93
C LYS A 42 12.02 -0.12 0.49
N ALA A 43 12.63 -1.29 0.66
CA ALA A 43 12.89 -1.85 2.00
C ALA A 43 13.53 -0.81 2.95
N GLY A 44 12.84 -0.53 4.05
CA GLY A 44 13.21 0.50 5.03
C GLY A 44 12.39 1.79 4.94
N ASP A 45 11.71 2.05 3.82
CA ASP A 45 10.91 3.24 3.62
C ASP A 45 9.48 3.09 4.18
N VAL A 46 8.88 4.23 4.52
CA VAL A 46 7.49 4.35 4.99
C VAL A 46 6.68 5.16 3.98
N MET A 47 5.45 4.71 3.68
CA MET A 47 4.49 5.43 2.86
C MET A 47 3.21 5.70 3.65
N PHE A 48 2.59 6.85 3.42
CA PHE A 48 1.26 7.18 3.92
C PHE A 48 0.32 7.39 2.74
N ILE A 49 -0.83 6.71 2.77
CA ILE A 49 -1.87 6.80 1.74
C ILE A 49 -3.15 7.33 2.41
N PRO A 50 -3.61 8.54 2.03
CA PRO A 50 -4.76 9.16 2.68
C PRO A 50 -6.08 8.51 2.25
N LYS A 51 -7.04 8.52 3.16
CA LYS A 51 -8.43 8.13 2.88
C LYS A 51 -8.99 8.87 1.67
N GLY A 52 -9.65 8.13 0.79
CA GLY A 52 -10.26 8.60 -0.44
C GLY A 52 -9.37 8.43 -1.67
N SER A 53 -8.11 8.04 -1.51
CA SER A 53 -7.22 7.79 -2.63
C SER A 53 -7.65 6.57 -3.44
N SER A 54 -7.93 6.79 -4.72
CA SER A 54 -8.00 5.73 -5.74
C SER A 54 -6.62 5.57 -6.36
N ILE A 55 -6.03 4.38 -6.18
CA ILE A 55 -4.64 4.08 -6.54
C ILE A 55 -4.54 2.79 -7.35
N GLU A 56 -3.34 2.53 -7.85
CA GLU A 56 -2.91 1.20 -8.27
C GLU A 56 -1.74 0.77 -7.39
N PHE A 57 -1.93 -0.28 -6.61
CA PHE A 57 -0.83 -0.94 -5.90
C PHE A 57 -0.07 -1.82 -6.87
N GLY A 58 1.24 -1.94 -6.69
CA GLY A 58 1.98 -2.97 -7.37
C GLY A 58 3.47 -3.02 -7.07
N THR A 59 4.15 -3.86 -7.84
CA THR A 59 5.60 -3.96 -7.88
C THR A 59 5.99 -4.58 -9.22
N THR A 60 7.12 -4.16 -9.77
CA THR A 60 7.73 -4.80 -10.93
C THR A 60 8.62 -6.00 -10.56
N SER A 61 8.82 -6.25 -9.26
CA SER A 61 9.68 -7.33 -8.75
C SER A 61 8.98 -8.14 -7.66
N SER A 62 9.35 -7.97 -6.39
CA SER A 62 8.66 -8.51 -5.23
C SER A 62 8.49 -7.41 -4.19
N VAL A 63 7.52 -7.60 -3.30
CA VAL A 63 7.32 -6.69 -2.17
C VAL A 63 6.77 -7.43 -0.97
N LYS A 64 7.19 -7.02 0.22
CA LYS A 64 6.57 -7.38 1.48
C LYS A 64 6.55 -6.17 2.39
N PHE A 65 5.39 -5.80 2.90
CA PHE A 65 5.24 -4.65 3.80
C PHE A 65 4.21 -4.91 4.89
N LEU A 66 4.38 -4.19 5.99
CA LEU A 66 3.36 -4.01 7.02
C LEU A 66 2.42 -2.89 6.58
N TYR A 67 1.11 -3.11 6.63
CA TYR A 67 0.14 -2.03 6.58
C TYR A 67 -0.44 -1.77 7.97
N VAL A 68 -0.79 -0.52 8.26
CA VAL A 68 -1.55 -0.09 9.44
C VAL A 68 -2.69 0.80 8.96
N ALA A 69 -3.93 0.35 9.15
CA ALA A 69 -5.12 1.02 8.66
C ALA A 69 -6.03 1.55 9.78
N TRP A 70 -6.73 2.66 9.51
CA TRP A 70 -7.80 3.19 10.35
C TRP A 70 -9.04 3.58 9.54
N PRO A 71 -10.26 3.14 9.93
CA PRO A 71 -10.58 2.33 11.11
C PRO A 71 -10.20 0.84 10.97
N ALA A 72 -10.26 0.08 12.08
CA ALA A 72 -9.84 -1.33 12.08
C ALA A 72 -10.71 -2.24 11.18
N ASN A 73 -11.99 -1.91 11.05
CA ASN A 73 -12.96 -2.62 10.21
C ASN A 73 -12.93 -2.11 8.76
N TRP A 74 -11.75 -1.73 8.25
CA TRP A 74 -11.57 -1.12 6.93
C TRP A 74 -12.16 -1.95 5.78
N GLN A 75 -12.18 -3.27 5.90
CA GLN A 75 -12.79 -4.17 4.91
C GLN A 75 -14.31 -4.03 4.79
N SER A 76 -14.95 -3.46 5.80
CA SER A 76 -16.41 -3.25 5.84
C SER A 76 -16.81 -1.81 5.52
N LEU A 77 -15.87 -0.97 5.07
CA LEU A 77 -16.11 0.42 4.67
C LEU A 77 -16.43 0.58 3.19
#